data_AF-A0A7J9XX74-F1
#
_entry.id   AF-A0A7J9XX74-F1
#
_cell.length_a   1.000
_cell.length_b   1.000
_cell.length_c   1.000
_cell.angle_alpha   90.00
_cell.angle_beta   90.00
_cell.angle_gamma   90.00
#
_symmetry.space_group_name_H-M   'P 1'
#
loop_
_entity.id
_entity.type
_entity.pdbx_description
1 polymer ?
#
loop_
_entity_poly.entity_id
_entity_poly.type
_entity_poly.pdbx_seq_one_letter_code
_entity_poly.pdbx_strand_id
1 'polypeptide(L)'
;MPHPLGRAPSKVIAVHVNYRSRVRERGEAPEQPSYFLKPPSSLSGGGDPLVRPAGCELLAFEGEIALVIGQRARRVPPEQAWRHVEWVTAANDAGVHDLRYIDRGSNLRSK
;
A
#
# COMPACT_ATOMS: atom_id res chain seq x y z
N MET A 1 -2.08 9.57 -18.90
CA MET A 1 -3.26 8.68 -18.79
C MET A 1 -4.13 9.18 -17.66
N PRO A 2 -5.46 9.17 -17.77
CA PRO A 2 -6.32 9.38 -16.61
C PRO A 2 -5.97 8.34 -15.55
N HIS A 3 -5.94 8.75 -14.29
CA HIS A 3 -5.66 7.82 -13.20
C HIS A 3 -6.69 6.67 -13.23
N PRO A 4 -6.31 5.42 -12.96
CA PRO A 4 -7.20 4.25 -13.07
C PRO A 4 -8.50 4.35 -12.24
N LEU A 5 -8.54 5.25 -11.25
CA LEU A 5 -9.71 5.56 -10.42
C LEU A 5 -10.45 6.87 -10.82
N GLY A 6 -10.10 7.47 -11.96
CA GLY A 6 -10.64 8.77 -12.39
C GLY A 6 -10.18 9.98 -11.57
N ARG A 7 -9.23 9.80 -10.64
CA ARG A 7 -8.72 10.83 -9.71
C ARG A 7 -7.25 10.66 -9.48
N ALA A 8 -6.46 11.74 -9.44
CA ALA A 8 -5.03 11.65 -9.14
C ALA A 8 -4.78 11.70 -7.62
N PRO A 9 -4.52 10.56 -6.93
CA PRO A 9 -4.17 10.59 -5.51
C PRO A 9 -2.84 11.31 -5.36
N SER A 10 -2.72 12.15 -4.33
CA SER A 10 -1.47 12.87 -4.08
C SER A 10 -0.39 11.98 -3.47
N LYS A 11 -0.76 10.83 -2.90
CA LYS A 11 0.10 9.86 -2.21
C LYS A 11 -0.66 8.56 -1.98
N VAL A 12 0.08 7.47 -1.82
CA VAL A 12 -0.42 6.18 -1.33
C VAL A 12 0.28 5.88 -0.02
N ILE A 13 -0.48 5.61 1.04
CA ILE A 13 0.04 5.29 2.37
C ILE A 13 -0.27 3.82 2.63
N ALA A 14 0.77 3.00 2.79
CA ALA A 14 0.64 1.57 3.08
C ALA A 14 1.07 1.30 4.53
N VAL A 15 0.32 0.48 5.25
CA VAL A 15 0.54 0.17 6.66
C VAL A 15 1.37 -1.09 6.79
N HIS A 16 2.41 -1.07 7.62
CA HIS A 16 3.19 -2.28 7.89
C HIS A 16 2.42 -3.24 8.80
N VAL A 17 2.44 -4.53 8.45
CA VAL A 17 2.07 -5.67 9.32
C VAL A 17 0.78 -5.42 10.14
N ASN A 18 -0.36 -5.32 9.45
CA ASN A 18 -1.66 -5.03 10.09
C ASN A 18 -2.58 -6.25 10.24
N TYR A 19 -2.08 -7.46 9.95
CA TYR A 19 -2.82 -8.72 10.08
C TYR A 19 -2.17 -9.63 11.12
N ARG A 20 -2.97 -10.17 12.07
CA ARG A 20 -2.49 -11.08 13.10
C ARG A 20 -1.80 -12.33 12.55
N SER A 21 -2.27 -12.83 11.40
CA SER A 21 -1.61 -13.93 10.68
C SER A 21 -0.20 -13.55 10.26
N ARG A 22 -0.02 -12.34 9.70
CA ARG A 22 1.28 -11.85 9.26
C ARG A 22 2.23 -11.59 10.42
N VAL A 23 1.71 -11.14 11.56
CA VAL A 23 2.47 -11.02 12.81
C VAL A 23 3.01 -12.41 13.20
N ARG A 24 2.17 -13.44 13.25
CA ARG A 24 2.61 -14.82 13.61
C ARG A 24 3.72 -15.35 12.70
N GLU A 25 3.74 -14.98 11.42
CA GLU A 25 4.81 -15.37 10.48
C GLU A 25 6.12 -14.59 10.68
N ARG A 26 6.04 -13.33 11.12
CA ARG A 26 7.19 -12.41 11.19
C ARG A 26 7.74 -12.20 12.60
N GLY A 27 7.00 -12.59 13.64
CA GLY A 27 7.35 -12.38 15.04
C GLY A 27 6.43 -11.36 15.72
N GLU A 28 7.01 -10.31 16.28
CA GLU A 28 6.27 -9.36 17.12
C GLU A 28 5.55 -8.28 16.30
N ALA A 29 4.38 -7.87 16.78
CA ALA A 29 3.67 -6.72 16.24
C ALA A 29 4.31 -5.43 16.79
N PRO A 30 4.44 -4.37 15.98
CA PRO A 30 4.93 -3.09 16.50
C PRO A 30 3.92 -2.48 17.49
N GLU A 31 4.42 -1.82 18.54
CA GLU A 31 3.57 -1.14 19.54
C GLU A 31 2.73 0.00 18.95
N GLN A 32 3.24 0.60 17.87
CA GLN A 32 2.58 1.69 17.13
C GLN A 32 2.50 1.32 15.65
N PRO A 33 1.40 1.61 14.95
CA PRO A 33 1.32 1.40 13.51
C PRO A 33 2.40 2.19 12.78
N SER A 34 3.20 1.50 11.98
CA SER A 34 4.12 2.15 11.04
C SER A 34 3.57 2.10 9.62
N TYR A 35 4.06 3.00 8.78
CA TYR A 35 3.65 3.10 7.38
C TYR A 35 4.83 3.43 6.47
N PHE A 36 4.63 3.22 5.18
CA PHE A 36 5.53 3.69 4.12
C PHE A 36 4.71 4.31 3.00
N LEU A 37 5.39 5.01 2.09
CA LEU A 37 4.76 5.67 0.95
C LEU A 37 5.06 4.91 -0.32
N LYS A 38 4.03 4.73 -1.14
CA LYS A 38 4.17 4.33 -2.54
C LYS A 38 3.92 5.56 -3.42
N PRO A 39 4.71 5.76 -4.49
CA PRO A 39 4.48 6.87 -5.39
C PRO A 39 3.18 6.65 -6.16
N PRO A 40 2.36 7.68 -6.43
CA PRO A 40 1.15 7.53 -7.26
C PRO A 40 1.41 6.91 -8.64
N SER A 41 2.64 7.01 -9.15
CA SER A 41 3.07 6.39 -10.40
C SER A 41 3.16 4.86 -10.35
N SER A 42 3.09 4.22 -9.18
CA SER A 42 3.05 2.75 -9.07
C SER A 42 1.63 2.16 -9.14
N LEU A 43 0.60 3.01 -9.24
CA LEU A 43 -0.78 2.55 -9.33
C LEU A 43 -1.08 1.97 -10.72
N SER A 44 -1.79 0.84 -10.70
CA SER A 44 -2.28 0.12 -11.88
C SER A 44 -3.75 -0.21 -11.67
N GLY A 45 -4.57 -0.13 -12.73
CA GLY A 45 -6.01 -0.36 -12.67
C GLY A 45 -6.40 -1.84 -12.67
N GLY A 46 -7.66 -2.11 -12.36
CA GLY A 46 -8.21 -3.46 -12.50
C GLY A 46 -8.18 -3.91 -13.96
N GLY A 47 -7.47 -5.01 -14.24
CA GLY A 47 -7.28 -5.54 -15.60
C GLY A 47 -6.00 -5.06 -16.28
N ASP A 48 -5.32 -4.05 -15.73
CA ASP A 48 -4.01 -3.64 -16.22
C ASP A 48 -2.93 -4.67 -15.82
N PRO A 49 -1.90 -4.88 -16.65
CA PRO A 49 -0.84 -5.82 -16.34
C PRO A 49 0.02 -5.34 -15.17
N LEU A 50 0.37 -6.27 -14.26
CA LEU A 50 1.45 -6.08 -13.31
C LEU A 50 2.77 -6.47 -13.98
N VAL A 51 3.58 -5.49 -14.34
CA VAL A 51 4.84 -5.73 -15.06
C VAL A 51 5.91 -6.23 -14.09
N ARG A 52 6.42 -7.44 -14.33
CA ARG A 52 7.59 -7.97 -13.62
C ARG A 52 8.86 -7.31 -14.17
N PRO A 53 9.68 -6.63 -13.35
CA PRO A 53 10.93 -6.03 -13.82
C PRO A 53 11.90 -7.07 -14.40
N ALA A 54 12.73 -6.65 -15.37
CA ALA A 54 13.77 -7.49 -15.92
C ALA A 54 14.75 -7.94 -14.82
N GLY A 55 15.09 -9.23 -14.80
CA GLY A 55 15.96 -9.81 -13.77
C GLY A 55 15.33 -9.99 -12.40
N CYS A 56 14.04 -9.66 -12.21
CA CYS A 56 13.36 -9.96 -10.96
C CYS A 56 13.16 -11.48 -10.81
N GLU A 57 13.61 -12.04 -9.70
CA GLU A 57 13.42 -13.44 -9.34
C GLU A 57 12.07 -13.61 -8.62
N LEU A 58 11.83 -12.83 -7.56
CA LEU A 58 10.63 -12.93 -6.75
C LEU A 58 9.81 -11.64 -6.77
N LEU A 59 8.79 -11.62 -7.61
CA LEU A 59 7.70 -10.65 -7.55
C LEU A 59 6.57 -11.24 -6.70
N ALA A 60 6.27 -10.63 -5.57
CA ALA A 60 5.21 -11.08 -4.68
C ALA A 60 3.97 -10.19 -4.73
N PHE A 61 2.84 -10.79 -4.38
CA PHE A 61 1.58 -10.10 -4.13
C PHE A 61 1.31 -10.04 -2.63
N GLU A 62 0.68 -8.96 -2.17
CA GLU A 62 0.18 -8.80 -0.81
C GLU A 62 -1.23 -8.21 -0.94
N GLY A 63 -2.26 -9.04 -0.73
CA GLY A 63 -3.65 -8.62 -0.87
C GLY A 63 -4.07 -7.75 0.32
N GLU A 64 -4.59 -6.56 0.04
CA GLU A 64 -4.89 -5.53 1.04
C GLU A 64 -6.28 -4.92 0.82
N ILE A 65 -6.83 -4.32 1.88
CA ILE A 65 -8.01 -3.46 1.80
C ILE A 65 -7.54 -2.01 1.70
N ALA A 66 -7.84 -1.35 0.59
CA ALA A 66 -7.54 0.07 0.39
C ALA A 66 -8.75 0.94 0.73
N LEU A 67 -8.47 2.05 1.42
CA LEU A 67 -9.42 3.13 1.68
C LEU A 67 -9.09 4.31 0.77
N VAL A 68 -10.05 4.73 -0.04
CA VAL A 68 -9.93 5.94 -0.87
C VAL A 68 -10.48 7.11 -0.07
N ILE A 69 -9.61 8.06 0.26
CA ILE A 69 -9.97 9.25 1.02
C ILE A 69 -10.54 10.32 0.09
N GLY A 70 -11.81 10.68 0.30
CA GLY A 70 -12.52 11.67 -0.52
C GLY A 70 -12.46 13.10 0.04
N GLN A 71 -12.22 13.25 1.35
CA GLN A 71 -12.20 14.55 2.02
C GLN A 71 -10.88 14.79 2.75
N ARG A 72 -10.40 16.04 2.73
CA ARG A 72 -9.19 16.43 3.48
C ARG A 72 -9.39 16.11 4.97
N ALA A 73 -8.45 15.37 5.53
CA ALA A 73 -8.43 14.96 6.93
C ALA A 73 -7.15 15.48 7.60
N ARG A 74 -7.27 16.01 8.82
CA ARG A 74 -6.14 16.38 9.68
C ARG A 74 -6.56 16.29 11.14
N ARG A 75 -5.80 15.53 11.95
CA ARG A 75 -6.09 15.31 13.39
C ARG A 75 -7.53 14.84 13.62
N VAL A 76 -8.01 13.92 12.78
CA VAL A 76 -9.37 13.38 12.85
C VAL A 76 -9.42 12.32 13.96
N PRO A 77 -10.38 12.40 14.91
CA PRO A 77 -10.52 11.37 15.92
C PRO A 77 -11.07 10.07 15.30
N PRO A 78 -10.73 8.88 15.84
CA PRO A 78 -11.08 7.59 15.23
C PRO A 78 -12.57 7.43 14.88
N GLU A 79 -13.46 7.91 15.74
CA GLU A 79 -14.92 7.83 15.59
C GLU A 79 -15.45 8.67 14.41
N GLN A 80 -14.67 9.61 13.87
CA GLN A 80 -15.01 10.42 12.71
C GLN A 80 -14.28 9.97 11.43
N ALA A 81 -13.30 9.07 11.54
CA ALA A 81 -12.41 8.70 10.43
C ALA A 81 -13.17 8.21 9.18
N TRP A 82 -14.19 7.38 9.37
CA TRP A 82 -15.00 6.83 8.28
C TRP A 82 -15.74 7.87 7.45
N ARG A 83 -16.01 9.06 7.99
CA ARG A 83 -16.65 10.16 7.23
C ARG A 83 -15.76 10.71 6.11
N HIS A 84 -14.46 10.47 6.18
CA HIS A 84 -13.49 10.89 5.17
C HIS A 84 -13.22 9.83 4.09
N VAL A 85 -13.66 8.58 4.33
CA VAL A 85 -13.52 7.47 3.38
C VAL A 85 -14.65 7.54 2.38
N GLU A 86 -14.32 7.58 1.10
CA GLU A 86 -15.31 7.59 0.03
C GLU A 86 -15.52 6.20 -0.59
N TRP A 87 -14.44 5.42 -0.72
CA TRP A 87 -14.50 4.07 -1.25
C TRP A 87 -13.65 3.11 -0.43
N VAL A 88 -14.11 1.86 -0.37
CA VAL A 88 -13.34 0.72 0.09
C VAL A 88 -13.17 -0.19 -1.12
N THR A 89 -11.93 -0.59 -1.42
CA THR A 89 -11.61 -1.44 -2.57
C THR A 89 -10.54 -2.45 -2.21
N ALA A 90 -10.49 -3.55 -2.95
CA ALA A 90 -9.33 -4.43 -2.93
C ALA A 90 -8.11 -3.73 -3.53
N ALA A 91 -6.92 -4.04 -3.01
CA ALA A 91 -5.64 -3.62 -3.55
C ALA A 91 -4.63 -4.76 -3.47
N ASN A 92 -3.59 -4.68 -4.30
CA ASN A 92 -2.43 -5.55 -4.22
C ASN A 92 -1.19 -4.68 -3.96
N ASP A 93 -0.61 -4.81 -2.77
CA ASP A 93 0.68 -4.21 -2.43
C ASP A 93 1.85 -5.05 -2.99
N ALA A 94 1.85 -5.18 -4.32
CA ALA A 94 2.85 -5.91 -5.06
C ALA A 94 4.26 -5.39 -4.72
N GLY A 95 5.22 -6.30 -4.63
CA GLY A 95 6.58 -5.94 -4.27
C GLY A 95 7.64 -6.85 -4.88
N VAL A 96 8.77 -6.23 -5.20
CA VAL A 96 9.97 -6.90 -5.71
C VAL A 96 10.80 -7.33 -4.50
N HIS A 97 10.72 -8.61 -4.14
CA HIS A 97 11.38 -9.13 -2.94
C HIS A 97 12.90 -9.02 -3.00
N ASP A 98 13.46 -9.14 -4.20
CA ASP A 98 14.89 -9.05 -4.46
C ASP A 98 15.48 -7.73 -3.96
N LEU A 99 14.67 -6.67 -3.91
CA LEU A 99 15.08 -5.34 -3.44
C LEU A 99 14.82 -5.11 -1.95
N ARG A 100 14.10 -5.98 -1.24
CA ARG A 100 13.68 -5.74 0.16
C ARG A 100 14.84 -5.51 1.12
N TYR A 101 15.96 -6.21 0.91
CA TYR A 101 17.12 -6.08 1.79
C TYR A 101 17.79 -4.71 1.62
N ILE A 102 18.07 -4.33 0.37
CA ILE A 102 18.75 -3.06 0.06
C ILE A 102 17.85 -1.83 0.24
N ASP A 103 16.53 -2.03 0.22
CA ASP A 103 15.52 -0.98 0.37
C ASP A 103 14.89 -0.95 1.78
N ARG A 104 15.51 -1.66 2.73
CA ARG A 104 15.04 -1.75 4.11
C ARG A 104 14.90 -0.34 4.71
N GLY A 105 13.76 -0.11 5.35
CA GLY A 105 13.41 1.16 6.00
C GLY A 105 12.55 2.06 5.10
N SER A 106 12.91 2.23 3.83
CA SER A 106 12.16 3.09 2.90
C SER A 106 10.98 2.36 2.24
N ASN A 107 11.22 1.12 1.78
CA ASN A 107 10.32 0.34 0.92
C ASN A 107 9.95 1.02 -0.42
N LEU A 108 10.60 2.14 -0.80
CA LEU A 108 10.26 2.92 -1.99
C LEU A 108 10.62 2.22 -3.31
N ARG A 109 11.69 1.41 -3.34
CA ARG A 109 12.13 0.70 -4.55
C ARG A 109 11.51 -0.69 -4.66
N SER A 110 11.23 -1.30 -3.52
CA SER A 110 10.69 -2.66 -3.41
C SER A 110 9.16 -2.71 -3.51
N LYS A 111 8.47 -1.56 -3.44
CA LYS A 111 7.01 -1.43 -3.46
C LYS A 111 6.55 -0.42 -4.49
#